data_AF-A0A5N7MXI7-F1
#
_entry.id   AF-A0A5N7MXI7-F1
#
_cell.length_a   1.000
_cell.length_b   1.000
_cell.length_c   1.000
_cell.angle_alpha   90.00
_cell.angle_beta   90.00
_cell.angle_gamma   90.00
#
_symmetry.space_group_name_H-M   'P 1'
#
loop_
_entity.id
_entity.type
_entity.pdbx_description
1 polymer ?
#
loop_
_entity_poly.entity_id
_entity_poly.type
_entity_poly.pdbx_seq_one_letter_code
_entity_poly.pdbx_strand_id
1 'polypeptide(L)' 'MPQIQDDHIFAGRNMREVQAKWDRLSMSDLAQIKTKAALIARVQEQYGLDREVAAQDVEIWNSDRHF' A
#
# COMPACT_ATOMS: atom_id res chain seq x y z
N MET A 1 -7.82 -16.85 22.21
CA MET A 1 -7.92 -15.95 21.05
C MET A 1 -6.51 -15.79 20.49
N PRO A 2 -6.20 -16.19 19.25
CA PRO A 2 -4.86 -16.04 18.71
C PRO A 2 -4.57 -14.54 18.55
N GLN A 3 -3.46 -14.09 19.15
CA GLN A 3 -2.81 -12.84 18.77
C GLN A 3 -2.40 -13.01 17.30
N ILE A 4 -3.20 -12.43 16.40
CA ILE A 4 -2.76 -12.09 15.06
C ILE A 4 -1.55 -11.19 15.29
N GLN A 5 -0.37 -11.75 15.06
CA GLN A 5 0.89 -11.03 14.98
C GLN A 5 0.63 -9.88 14.00
N ASP A 6 0.47 -8.67 14.54
CA ASP A 6 0.17 -7.47 13.77
C ASP A 6 1.40 -7.21 12.89
N ASP A 7 1.30 -7.65 11.64
CA ASP A 7 2.22 -7.38 10.55
C ASP A 7 2.12 -5.87 10.24
N HIS A 8 2.67 -5.06 11.15
CA HIS A 8 2.79 -3.62 11.06
C HIS A 8 3.83 -3.24 9.99
N ILE A 9 3.72 -3.73 8.76
CA ILE A 9 4.70 -3.48 7.69
C ILE A 9 4.59 -2.05 7.14
N PHE A 10 3.44 -1.40 7.29
CA PHE A 10 3.19 -0.03 6.81
C PHE A 10 3.15 1.04 7.91
N ALA A 11 3.75 0.79 9.08
CA ALA A 11 3.67 1.68 10.24
C ALA A 11 4.22 3.10 9.95
N GLY A 12 3.31 4.06 9.76
CA GLY A 12 3.44 5.52 9.98
C GLY A 12 4.41 6.31 9.10
N ARG A 13 5.66 5.87 8.97
CA ARG A 13 6.69 6.53 8.14
C ARG A 13 6.44 6.29 6.65
N ASN A 14 5.86 5.14 6.32
CA ASN A 14 5.65 4.69 4.96
C ASN A 14 4.46 5.40 4.27
N MET A 15 3.45 5.82 5.03
CA MET A 15 2.20 6.37 4.49
C MET A 15 2.38 7.69 3.73
N ARG A 16 3.30 8.57 4.15
CA ARG A 16 3.58 9.83 3.47
C ARG A 16 4.23 9.62 2.10
N GLU A 17 5.08 8.60 1.99
CA GLU A 17 5.77 8.26 0.75
C GLU A 17 4.87 7.50 -0.21
N VAL A 18 4.00 6.62 0.32
CA VAL A 18 2.90 6.01 -0.44
C VAL A 18 1.99 7.10 -1.01
N GLN A 19 1.60 8.09 -0.19
CA GLN A 19 0.82 9.23 -0.68
C GLN A 19 1.58 10.06 -1.71
N ALA A 20 2.90 10.23 -1.57
CA ALA A 20 3.71 10.95 -2.55
C ALA A 20 3.80 10.19 -3.89
N LYS A 21 3.88 8.86 -3.87
CA LYS A 21 3.87 8.02 -5.09
C LYS A 21 2.48 7.95 -5.71
N TRP A 22 1.47 7.79 -4.87
CA TRP A 22 0.06 7.70 -5.25
C TRP A 22 -0.72 8.86 -4.65
N ASP A 23 -0.58 10.05 -5.25
CA ASP A 23 -1.27 11.27 -4.81
C ASP A 23 -2.81 11.13 -4.79
N ARG A 24 -3.37 10.21 -5.60
CA ARG A 24 -4.80 9.89 -5.57
C ARG A 24 -5.24 9.11 -4.32
N LEU A 25 -4.31 8.46 -3.61
CA LEU A 25 -4.61 7.74 -2.37
C LEU A 25 -4.57 8.72 -1.19
N SER A 26 -5.71 8.88 -0.54
CA SER A 26 -5.80 9.72 0.65
C SER A 26 -5.14 9.05 1.86
N MET A 27 -4.57 9.86 2.77
CA MET A 27 -4.00 9.35 4.04
C MET A 27 -4.98 8.48 4.82
N SER A 28 -6.29 8.75 4.75
CA SER A 28 -7.33 7.95 5.41
C SER A 28 -7.43 6.54 4.82
N ASP A 29 -7.34 6.37 3.51
CA ASP A 29 -7.30 5.06 2.85
C ASP A 29 -6.01 4.33 3.20
N LEU A 30 -4.88 5.04 3.19
CA LEU A 30 -3.58 4.46 3.54
C LEU A 30 -3.51 4.05 5.02
N ALA A 31 -4.18 4.77 5.91
CA ALA A 31 -4.30 4.42 7.32
C ALA A 31 -5.14 3.15 7.55
N GLN A 32 -6.07 2.85 6.63
CA GLN A 32 -6.85 1.61 6.63
C GLN A 32 -6.09 0.45 5.97
N ILE A 33 -5.14 0.76 5.08
CA ILE A 33 -4.31 -0.21 4.36
C ILE A 33 -3.19 -0.70 5.28
N LYS A 34 -3.43 -1.85 5.88
CA LYS A 34 -2.45 -2.56 6.71
C LYS A 34 -1.67 -3.63 5.95
N THR A 35 -2.09 -3.98 4.73
CA THR A 35 -1.51 -5.08 3.94
C THR A 35 -1.28 -4.68 2.49
N LYS A 36 -0.29 -5.32 1.85
CA LYS A 36 0.00 -5.14 0.41
C LYS A 36 -1.23 -5.38 -0.46
N ALA A 37 -2.04 -6.40 -0.14
CA ALA A 37 -3.26 -6.73 -0.88
C ALA A 37 -4.32 -5.61 -0.83
N ALA A 38 -4.48 -4.96 0.33
CA ALA A 38 -5.37 -3.81 0.46
C ALA A 38 -4.87 -2.60 -0.33
N LEU A 39 -3.54 -2.38 -0.38
CA LEU A 39 -2.94 -1.33 -1.20
C LEU A 39 -3.21 -1.55 -2.69
N ILE A 40 -3.00 -2.78 -3.18
CA ILE A 40 -3.22 -3.15 -4.58
C ILE A 40 -4.67 -2.92 -4.98
N ALA A 41 -5.63 -3.35 -4.15
CA ALA A 41 -7.05 -3.12 -4.40
C ALA A 41 -7.36 -1.62 -4.51
N ARG A 42 -6.76 -0.81 -3.65
CA ARG A 42 -6.99 0.64 -3.64
C ARG A 42 -6.33 1.37 -4.81
N VAL A 43 -5.13 0.97 -5.21
CA VAL A 43 -4.47 1.46 -6.41
C VAL A 43 -5.29 1.09 -7.66
N GLN A 44 -5.78 -0.16 -7.73
CA GLN A 44 -6.67 -0.62 -8.79
C GLN A 44 -7.95 0.25 -8.87
N GLU A 45 -8.62 0.50 -7.75
CA GLU A 45 -9.85 1.31 -7.72
C GLU A 45 -9.60 2.79 -8.04
N GLN A 46 -8.54 3.40 -7.51
CA GLN A 46 -8.26 4.83 -7.68
C GLN A 46 -7.68 5.18 -9.06
N TYR A 47 -6.89 4.28 -9.63
CA TYR A 47 -6.25 4.51 -10.92
C TYR A 47 -6.96 3.77 -12.07
N GLY A 48 -7.93 2.91 -11.78
CA GLY A 48 -8.59 2.08 -12.79
C GLY A 48 -7.61 1.13 -13.48
N LEU A 49 -6.53 0.74 -12.80
CA LEU A 49 -5.47 -0.10 -13.34
C LEU A 49 -5.82 -1.58 -13.16
N ASP A 50 -5.28 -2.40 -14.05
CA ASP A 50 -5.31 -3.84 -13.88
C ASP A 50 -4.62 -4.27 -12.59
N ARG A 51 -5.13 -5.34 -11.99
CA ARG A 51 -4.59 -5.88 -10.73
C ARG A 51 -3.11 -6.20 -10.84
N GLU A 52 -2.66 -6.72 -11.98
CA GLU A 52 -1.25 -7.02 -12.22
C GLU A 52 -0.38 -5.76 -12.24
N VAL A 53 -0.86 -4.70 -12.90
CA VAL A 53 -0.14 -3.41 -12.96
C VAL A 53 -0.09 -2.76 -11.57
N ALA A 54 -1.20 -2.78 -10.83
CA ALA A 54 -1.25 -2.29 -9.46
C ALA A 54 -0.36 -3.11 -8.52
N ALA A 55 -0.33 -4.44 -8.66
CA ALA A 55 0.52 -5.34 -7.89
C ALA A 55 2.00 -5.08 -8.16
N GLN A 56 2.36 -4.91 -9.43
CA GLN A 56 3.73 -4.64 -9.85
C GLN A 56 4.20 -3.25 -9.39
N ASP A 57 3.38 -2.21 -9.49
CA ASP A 57 3.75 -0.86 -9.01
C ASP A 57 3.95 -0.85 -7.49
N VAL A 58 3.07 -1.55 -6.74
CA VAL A 58 3.20 -1.73 -5.29
C VAL A 58 4.44 -2.56 -4.92
N GLU A 59 4.73 -3.61 -5.68
CA GLU A 59 5.89 -4.47 -5.44
C GLU A 59 7.21 -3.78 -5.76
N ILE A 60 7.28 -3.03 -6.86
CA ILE A 60 8.43 -2.19 -7.22
C ILE A 60 8.65 -1.15 -6.13
N TRP A 61 7.61 -0.44 -5.71
CA TRP A 61 7.71 0.55 -4.64
C TRP A 61 8.15 -0.07 -3.30
N ASN A 62 7.67 -1.26 -2.97
CA ASN A 62 8.08 -1.97 -1.75
C ASN A 62 9.53 -2.49 -1.84
N SER A 63 9.99 -2.88 -3.02
CA SER A 63 11.34 -3.42 -3.26
C SER A 63 12.40 -2.32 -3.36
N ASP A 64 12.08 -1.19 -3.98
CA ASP A 64 12.94 0.01 -4.07
C ASP A 64 13.33 0.56 -2.69
N ARG A 65 12.49 0.30 -1.68
CA ARG A 65 12.72 0.69 -0.28
C ARG A 65 13.56 -0.29 0.55
N HIS A 66 13.92 -1.45 -0.01
CA HIS A 66 14.70 -2.49 0.69
C HIS A 66 16.19 -2.46 0.32
N PHE A 67 16.70 -1.28 -0.06
CA PHE A 67 18.10 -1.03 -0.42
C PHE A 67 18.79 -0.07 0.56
#